data_AF-A0A0H5SN66-F1
#
_entry.id   AF-A0A0H5SN66-F1
#
_cell.length_a   1.000
_cell.length_b   1.000
_cell.length_c   1.000
_cell.angle_alpha   90.00
_cell.angle_beta   90.00
_cell.angle_gamma   90.00
#
_symmetry.space_group_name_H-M   'P 1'
#
loop_
_entity.id
_entity.type
_entity.pdbx_description
1 polymer ?
#
loop_
_entity_poly.entity_id
_entity_poly.type
_entity_poly.pdbx_seq_one_letter_code
_entity_poly.pdbx_strand_id
1 'polypeptide(L)'
;MQRSLCPWQWKLNHDENREPKIISEAQCLCRRSRGTSGSYCMPIKRQIAVLKRIRCDPATGYYEYTRALQTVTVGCHSVLPRSQKASPLAKLYRKTNTIEI
;
A
#
# COMPACT_ATOMS: atom_id res chain seq x y z
N MET A 1 11.91 2.28 1.46
CA MET A 1 11.03 2.71 0.34
C MET A 1 11.72 3.46 -0.80
N GLN A 2 12.83 4.17 -0.55
CA GLN A 2 13.40 5.16 -1.47
C GLN A 2 13.83 4.60 -2.84
N ARG A 3 14.07 3.29 -2.95
CA ARG A 3 14.41 2.59 -4.20
C ARG A 3 13.22 2.34 -5.13
N SER A 4 11.97 2.56 -4.68
CA SER A 4 10.78 2.45 -5.53
C SER A 4 10.74 3.59 -6.57
N LEU A 5 10.20 3.30 -7.76
CA LEU A 5 9.85 4.33 -8.76
C LEU A 5 8.87 5.36 -8.18
N CYS A 6 8.02 4.91 -7.25
CA CYS A 6 7.10 5.74 -6.48
C CYS A 6 7.50 5.65 -5.01
N PRO A 7 8.43 6.49 -4.53
CA PRO A 7 8.87 6.48 -3.14
C PRO A 7 7.75 6.95 -2.21
N TRP A 8 7.76 6.42 -0.99
CA TRP A 8 6.85 6.83 0.07
C TRP A 8 7.59 6.93 1.40
N GLN A 9 6.99 7.66 2.32
CA GLN A 9 7.40 7.69 3.72
C GLN A 9 6.33 7.06 4.59
N TRP A 10 6.71 6.68 5.81
CA TRP A 10 5.77 6.20 6.81
C TRP A 10 5.19 7.37 7.59
N LYS A 11 3.87 7.39 7.74
CA LYS A 11 3.10 8.29 8.58
C LYS A 11 2.42 7.46 9.65
N LEU A 12 2.67 7.76 10.92
CA LEU A 12 2.03 7.07 12.02
C LEU A 12 0.60 7.60 12.20
N ASN A 13 -0.37 6.69 12.14
CA ASN A 13 -1.77 6.92 12.44
C ASN A 13 -2.04 6.41 13.86
N HIS A 14 -2.16 7.35 14.80
CA HIS A 14 -2.43 7.05 16.20
C HIS A 14 -3.92 7.24 16.52
N ASP A 15 -4.53 6.24 17.15
CA ASP A 15 -5.92 6.23 17.58
C ASP A 15 -6.03 5.53 18.94
N GLU A 16 -6.34 6.28 20.00
CA GLU A 16 -6.46 5.75 21.37
C GLU A 16 -7.63 4.78 21.55
N ASN A 17 -8.62 4.83 20.65
CA ASN A 17 -9.82 4.00 20.73
C ASN A 17 -9.71 2.74 19.86
N ARG A 18 -8.49 2.39 19.41
CA ARG A 18 -8.27 1.26 18.51
C ARG A 18 -7.10 0.41 18.97
N GLU A 19 -7.20 -0.90 18.76
CA GLU A 19 -6.08 -1.82 18.88
C GLU A 19 -5.77 -2.44 17.50
N PRO A 20 -4.52 -2.31 16.99
CA PRO A 20 -3.41 -1.55 17.56
C PRO A 20 -3.62 -0.03 17.49
N LYS A 21 -3.15 0.68 18.52
CA LYS A 21 -3.26 2.14 18.62
C LYS A 21 -2.51 2.86 17.51
N ILE A 22 -1.31 2.38 17.19
CA ILE A 22 -0.45 2.95 16.15
C ILE A 22 -0.49 2.03 14.92
N ILE A 23 -0.87 2.62 13.78
CA ILE A 23 -0.77 1.99 12.46
C ILE A 23 0.20 2.83 11.63
N SER A 24 1.19 2.18 11.00
CA SER A 24 2.06 2.85 10.04
C SER A 24 1.42 2.86 8.65
N GLU A 25 1.14 4.04 8.12
CA GLU A 25 0.57 4.22 6.79
C GLU A 25 1.58 4.84 5.83
N ALA A 26 1.61 4.34 4.60
CA ALA A 26 2.45 4.87 3.53
C ALA A 26 1.86 6.16 2.95
N GLN A 27 2.68 7.20 2.85
CA GLN A 27 2.37 8.45 2.17
C GLN A 27 3.28 8.64 0.96
N CYS A 28 2.71 8.66 -0.25
CA CYS A 28 3.46 8.86 -1.48
C CYS A 28 4.11 10.24 -1.51
N LEU A 29 5.41 10.31 -1.86
CA LEU A 29 6.15 11.56 -1.88
C LEU A 29 6.03 12.30 -3.22
N CYS A 30 5.64 11.60 -4.29
CA CYS A 30 5.59 12.15 -5.64
C CYS A 30 4.24 11.84 -6.28
N ARG A 31 3.78 12.72 -7.19
CA ARG A 31 2.59 12.47 -8.02
C ARG A 31 2.91 11.61 -9.26
N ARG A 32 4.10 11.78 -9.84
CA ARG A 32 4.60 11.03 -11.00
C ARG A 32 5.72 10.09 -10.59
N SER A 33 5.80 8.95 -11.26
CA SER A 33 6.87 7.97 -11.02
C SER A 33 8.21 8.45 -11.58
N ARG A 34 9.30 8.06 -10.91
CA ARG A 34 10.66 8.28 -11.40
C ARG A 34 10.94 7.35 -12.59
N GLY A 35 11.67 7.83 -13.59
CA GLY A 35 12.19 6.99 -14.69
C GLY A 35 11.17 6.47 -15.71
N THR A 36 9.88 6.81 -15.61
CA THR A 36 8.86 6.41 -16.58
C THR A 36 7.95 7.59 -16.89
N SER A 37 7.92 8.00 -18.16
CA SER A 37 7.09 9.11 -18.62
C SER A 37 5.62 8.68 -18.69
N GLY A 38 4.72 9.59 -18.31
CA GLY A 38 3.28 9.35 -18.39
C GLY A 38 2.67 8.47 -17.29
N SER A 39 3.47 7.96 -16.34
CA SER A 39 2.98 7.19 -15.19
C SER A 39 2.85 8.01 -13.90
N TYR A 40 1.93 7.56 -13.06
CA TYR A 40 1.51 8.22 -11.82
C TYR A 40 1.79 7.32 -10.63
N CYS A 41 2.05 7.93 -9.47
CA CYS A 41 2.17 7.20 -8.22
C CYS A 41 0.82 7.11 -7.54
N MET A 42 0.39 5.88 -7.27
CA MET A 42 -0.88 5.59 -6.61
C MET A 42 -0.66 4.79 -5.33
N PRO A 43 -1.44 5.06 -4.26
CA PRO A 43 -1.36 4.33 -3.01
C PRO A 43 -1.92 2.91 -3.15
N ILE A 44 -1.22 1.94 -2.55
CA ILE A 44 -1.68 0.56 -2.41
C ILE A 44 -2.46 0.47 -1.10
N LYS A 45 -3.76 0.19 -1.20
CA LYS A 45 -4.65 0.06 -0.03
C LYS A 45 -4.90 -1.40 0.31
N ARG A 46 -4.94 -1.72 1.61
CA ARG A 46 -5.33 -3.03 2.15
C ARG A 46 -6.30 -2.84 3.31
N GLN A 47 -7.19 -3.82 3.50
CA GLN A 47 -8.02 -3.89 4.70
C GLN A 47 -7.30 -4.73 5.74
N ILE A 48 -7.23 -4.25 6.96
CA ILE A 48 -6.69 -4.97 8.11
C ILE A 48 -7.74 -5.04 9.23
N ALA A 49 -7.70 -6.12 10.01
CA ALA A 49 -8.56 -6.26 11.17
C ALA A 49 -8.03 -5.37 12.32
N VAL A 50 -8.94 -4.65 12.97
CA VAL A 50 -8.67 -3.83 14.14
C VAL A 50 -9.76 -4.04 15.18
N LEU A 51 -9.46 -3.80 16.44
CA LEU A 51 -10.46 -3.73 17.50
C LEU A 51 -10.78 -2.27 17.79
N LYS A 52 -12.05 -1.89 17.83
CA LYS A 52 -12.49 -0.54 18.19
C LYS A 52 -13.15 -0.56 19.56
N ARG A 53 -12.70 0.34 20.43
CA ARG A 53 -13.23 0.57 21.76
C ARG A 53 -14.59 1.25 21.66
N ILE A 54 -15.62 0.63 22.21
CA ILE A 54 -17.00 1.12 22.09
C ILE A 54 -17.54 1.71 23.38
N ARG A 55 -17.25 1.09 24.52
CA ARG A 55 -17.78 1.50 25.84
C ARG A 55 -16.76 1.21 26.93
N CYS A 56 -16.81 1.99 28.00
CA CYS A 56 -16.17 1.70 29.26
C CYS A 56 -17.27 1.22 30.22
N ASP A 57 -17.12 0.02 30.77
CA ASP A 57 -18.02 -0.47 31.81
C ASP A 57 -17.63 0.19 33.15
N PRO A 58 -18.48 1.06 33.73
CA PRO A 58 -18.16 1.76 34.97
C PRO A 58 -18.14 0.85 36.20
N ALA A 59 -18.76 -0.33 36.14
CA ALA A 59 -18.80 -1.25 37.28
C ALA A 59 -17.52 -2.09 37.38
N THR A 60 -16.95 -2.49 36.25
CA THR A 60 -15.75 -3.34 36.19
C THR A 60 -14.49 -2.56 35.82
N GLY A 61 -14.63 -1.36 35.25
CA GLY A 61 -13.52 -0.54 34.73
C GLY A 61 -12.94 -1.05 33.42
N TYR A 62 -13.52 -2.08 32.80
CA TYR A 62 -13.03 -2.66 31.55
C TYR A 62 -13.63 -1.98 30.32
N TYR A 63 -12.87 -2.04 29.23
CA TYR A 63 -13.31 -1.55 27.93
C TYR A 63 -13.87 -2.67 27.07
N GLU A 64 -15.00 -2.41 26.45
CA GLU A 64 -15.62 -3.30 25.46
C GLU A 64 -15.09 -2.95 24.06
N TYR A 65 -14.75 -3.99 23.28
CA TYR A 65 -14.20 -3.86 21.93
C TYR A 65 -15.03 -4.59 20.89
N THR A 66 -15.13 -3.99 19.70
CA THR A 66 -15.75 -4.62 18.52
C THR A 66 -14.75 -4.82 17.39
N ARG A 67 -14.91 -5.89 16.61
CA ARG A 67 -14.07 -6.17 15.44
C ARG A 67 -14.48 -5.26 14.28
N ALA A 68 -13.51 -4.61 13.66
CA ALA A 68 -13.72 -3.77 12.49
C ALA A 68 -12.61 -3.98 11.46
N LEU A 69 -12.87 -3.56 10.22
CA LEU A 69 -11.87 -3.49 9.16
C LEU A 69 -11.45 -2.03 8.96
N GLN A 70 -10.14 -1.78 8.96
CA GLN A 70 -9.55 -0.48 8.66
C GLN A 70 -8.83 -0.56 7.32
N THR A 71 -9.12 0.39 6.43
CA THR A 71 -8.34 0.54 5.19
C THR A 71 -7.07 1.32 5.51
N VAL A 72 -5.93 0.74 5.16
CA VAL A 72 -4.59 1.31 5.40
C VAL A 72 -3.81 1.36 4.11
N THR A 73 -2.99 2.39 3.95
CA THR A 73 -2.07 2.48 2.81
C THR A 73 -0.76 1.79 3.16
N VAL A 74 -0.36 0.76 2.40
CA VAL A 74 0.84 -0.05 2.72
C VAL A 74 2.05 0.33 1.87
N GLY A 75 1.83 1.03 0.76
CA GLY A 75 2.89 1.50 -0.12
C GLY A 75 2.38 2.32 -1.28
N CYS A 76 3.27 2.65 -2.22
CA CYS A 76 2.92 3.33 -3.45
C CYS A 76 3.48 2.58 -4.66
N HIS A 77 2.73 2.55 -5.76
CA HIS A 77 3.12 1.88 -7.00
C HIS A 77 2.97 2.81 -8.20
N SER A 78 3.76 2.55 -9.25
CA SER A 78 3.69 3.28 -10.51
C SER A 78 2.60 2.69 -11.40
N VAL A 79 1.70 3.52 -11.90
CA VAL A 79 0.62 3.09 -12.79
C VAL A 79 0.63 3.90 -14.08
N LEU A 80 0.36 3.24 -15.19
CA LEU A 80 0.06 3.90 -16.46
C LEU A 80 -1.45 4.21 -16.53
N PRO A 81 -1.84 5.31 -17.20
CA PRO A 81 -3.25 5.68 -17.34
C PRO A 81 -4.07 4.68 -18.16
N ARG A 82 -3.42 3.75 -18.88
CA ARG A 82 -4.06 2.70 -19.67
C ARG A 82 -3.43 1.35 -19.36
N SER A 83 -4.25 0.32 -19.24
CA SER A 83 -3.77 -1.06 -19.11
C SER A 83 -3.02 -1.47 -20.37
N GLN A 84 -1.78 -1.90 -20.22
CA GLN A 84 -0.98 -2.46 -21.32
C GLN A 84 -0.87 -3.96 -21.14
N LYS A 85 -1.06 -4.71 -22.23
CA LYS A 85 -0.80 -6.14 -22.23
C LYS A 85 0.71 -6.35 -22.29
N ALA A 86 1.26 -7.09 -21.33
CA ALA A 86 2.62 -7.56 -21.42
C ALA A 86 2.74 -8.49 -22.65
N SER A 87 3.85 -8.37 -23.38
CA SER A 87 4.17 -9.36 -24.40
C SER A 87 4.39 -10.73 -23.73
N PRO A 88 3.96 -11.84 -24.35
CA PRO A 88 4.21 -13.17 -23.79
C PRO A 88 5.70 -13.41 -23.55
N LEU A 89 6.06 -13.97 -22.40
CA LEU A 89 7.46 -14.25 -22.04
C LEU A 89 8.16 -15.13 -23.09
N ALA A 90 7.44 -16.07 -23.70
CA ALA A 90 7.98 -16.93 -24.78
C ALA A 90 8.54 -16.14 -25.97
N LYS A 91 7.95 -14.98 -26.28
CA LYS A 91 8.45 -14.09 -27.35
C LYS A 91 9.74 -13.38 -26.94
N LEU A 92 9.92 -13.09 -25.64
CA LEU A 92 11.13 -12.48 -25.10
C LEU A 92 12.31 -13.46 -25.14
N TYR A 93 12.08 -14.70 -24.66
CA TYR A 93 13.11 -15.75 -24.62
C TYR A 93 13.56 -16.23 -26.01
N ARG A 94 12.67 -16.26 -27.01
CA ARG A 94 13.07 -16.58 -28.39
C ARG A 94 14.01 -15.51 -28.97
N LYS A 95 13.79 -14.24 -28.61
CA LYS A 95 14.61 -13.12 -29.10
C LYS A 95 16.03 -13.09 -28.51
N THR A 96 16.21 -13.59 -27.29
CA THR A 96 17.53 -13.72 -26.65
C THR A 96 18.35 -14.89 -27.19
N ASN A 97 17.71 -15.94 -27.69
CA ASN A 97 18.39 -17.09 -28.30
C ASN A 97 18.72 -16.89 -29.79
N THR A 98 18.31 -15.77 -30.40
CA THR A 98 18.66 -15.37 -31.78
C THR A 98 19.75 -14.29 -31.80
N ILE A 99 20.61 -14.23 -30.78
CA ILE A 99 21.88 -13.51 -30.88
C ILE A 99 22.83 -14.48 -31.59
N GLU A 100 22.79 -14.45 -32.93
CA GLU A 100 23.77 -15.14 -33.78
C GLU A 100 25.14 -14.47 -33.65
N ILE A 101 26.19 -15.32 -33.65
CA ILE A 101 27.62 -14.97 -33.72
C ILE A 101 27.94 -14.40 -35.10
#